data_AF-A0A430L3F9-F1
#
_entry.id   AF-A0A430L3F9-F1
#
_cell.length_a   1.000
_cell.length_b   1.000
_cell.length_c   1.000
_cell.angle_alpha   90.00
_cell.angle_beta   90.00
_cell.angle_gamma   90.00
#
_symmetry.space_group_name_H-M   'P 1'
#
loop_
_entity.id
_entity.type
_entity.pdbx_description
1 polymer ?
#
loop_
_entity_poly.entity_id
_entity_poly.type
_entity_poly.pdbx_seq_one_letter_code
_entity_poly.pdbx_strand_id
1 'polypeptide(L)'
;MSSFQPTKAVVDIENPFNGQKLGSISAAQPVDIDNAVSSASKTFHETWRSSLSRQRRNMLNRLAELIERGVDVLASLEAVDVGILYRDSSNMFVPQAVETCRYYAG
;
A
#
# COMPACT_ATOMS: atom_id res chain seq x y z
N MET A 1 10.81 13.35 3.97
CA MET A 1 9.40 12.90 4.03
C MET A 1 8.85 12.99 2.62
N SER A 2 8.55 11.86 1.97
CA SER A 2 7.75 11.92 0.75
C SER A 2 6.32 12.21 1.19
N SER A 3 5.84 13.42 0.92
CA SER A 3 4.47 13.84 1.21
C SER A 3 3.53 13.30 0.15
N PHE A 4 2.34 12.86 0.56
CA PHE A 4 1.26 12.55 -0.36
C PHE A 4 1.03 13.73 -1.33
N GLN A 5 0.91 13.42 -2.63
CA GLN A 5 0.68 14.40 -3.70
C GLN A 5 -0.74 14.21 -4.25
N PRO A 6 -1.71 15.07 -3.89
CA PRO A 6 -3.05 14.96 -4.41
C PRO A 6 -3.09 15.39 -5.88
N THR A 7 -3.89 14.70 -6.68
CA THR A 7 -4.17 15.10 -8.06
C THR A 7 -5.46 15.93 -8.13
N LYS A 8 -5.64 16.71 -9.20
CA LYS A 8 -6.86 17.51 -9.41
C LYS A 8 -8.07 16.66 -9.79
N ALA A 9 -7.85 15.52 -10.44
CA ALA A 9 -8.90 14.58 -10.80
C ALA A 9 -9.13 13.59 -9.67
N VAL A 10 -10.38 13.17 -9.45
CA VAL A 10 -10.73 12.20 -8.41
C VAL A 10 -11.64 11.11 -8.97
N VAL A 11 -11.60 9.93 -8.35
CA VAL A 11 -12.55 8.84 -8.56
C VAL A 11 -13.30 8.59 -7.27
N ASP A 12 -14.61 8.49 -7.36
CA ASP A 12 -15.45 8.14 -6.23
C ASP A 12 -15.44 6.62 -6.01
N ILE A 13 -15.33 6.24 -4.75
CA ILE A 13 -15.34 4.84 -4.31
C ILE A 13 -16.65 4.61 -3.56
N GLU A 14 -17.34 3.54 -3.91
CA GLU A 14 -18.64 3.17 -3.37
C GLU A 14 -18.56 1.81 -2.71
N ASN A 15 -19.30 1.64 -1.61
CA ASN A 15 -19.42 0.37 -0.93
C ASN A 15 -20.27 -0.60 -1.79
N PRO A 16 -19.73 -1.76 -2.18
CA PRO A 16 -20.42 -2.69 -3.08
C PRO A 16 -21.68 -3.33 -2.47
N PHE A 17 -21.83 -3.32 -1.15
CA PHE A 17 -23.00 -3.89 -0.48
C PHE A 17 -24.24 -3.01 -0.59
N ASN A 18 -24.08 -1.68 -0.56
CA ASN A 18 -25.22 -0.74 -0.46
C ASN A 18 -25.14 0.48 -1.40
N GLY A 19 -24.08 0.60 -2.20
CA GLY A 19 -23.85 1.71 -3.13
C GLY A 19 -23.54 3.05 -2.45
N GLN A 20 -23.32 3.08 -1.14
CA GLN A 20 -22.97 4.32 -0.45
C GLN A 20 -21.54 4.74 -0.76
N LYS A 21 -21.34 6.02 -1.09
CA LYS A 21 -20.01 6.59 -1.29
C LYS A 21 -19.18 6.49 0.00
N LEU A 22 -18.03 5.81 -0.10
CA LEU A 22 -17.03 5.71 0.95
C LEU A 22 -16.10 6.92 0.99
N GLY A 23 -15.73 7.44 -0.19
CA GLY A 23 -14.82 8.56 -0.32
C GLY A 23 -14.46 8.84 -1.77
N SER A 24 -13.47 9.72 -1.95
CA SER A 24 -12.89 10.03 -3.25
C SER A 24 -11.36 9.85 -3.18
N ILE A 25 -10.79 9.18 -4.17
CA ILE A 25 -9.34 8.98 -4.29
C ILE A 25 -8.78 9.82 -5.42
N SER A 26 -7.52 10.25 -5.30
CA SER A 26 -6.82 10.95 -6.38
C SER A 26 -6.66 10.07 -7.62
N ALA A 27 -7.10 10.55 -8.76
CA ALA A 27 -6.97 9.89 -10.06
C ALA A 27 -5.66 10.35 -10.73
N ALA A 28 -4.67 9.46 -10.79
CA ALA A 28 -3.38 9.75 -11.42
C ALA A 28 -3.53 10.13 -12.90
N GLN A 29 -2.87 11.21 -13.32
CA GLN A 29 -2.80 11.67 -14.70
C GLN A 29 -1.43 11.32 -15.31
N PRO A 30 -1.25 11.39 -16.64
CA PRO A 30 0.02 11.04 -17.28
C PRO A 30 1.26 11.68 -16.64
N VAL A 31 1.17 12.96 -16.26
CA VAL A 31 2.26 13.68 -15.58
C VAL A 31 2.61 13.09 -14.20
N ASP A 32 1.62 12.57 -13.45
CA ASP A 32 1.85 11.96 -12.15
C ASP A 32 2.59 10.62 -12.31
N ILE A 33 2.27 9.88 -13.39
CA ILE A 33 2.96 8.65 -13.76
C ILE A 33 4.41 8.95 -14.16
N ASP A 34 4.63 9.96 -14.99
CA ASP A 34 5.99 10.39 -15.39
C ASP A 34 6.83 10.77 -14.16
N ASN A 35 6.24 11.51 -13.23
CA ASN A 35 6.87 11.88 -11.96
C ASN A 35 7.22 10.65 -11.10
N ALA A 36 6.29 9.69 -10.99
CA ALA A 36 6.52 8.45 -10.24
C ALA A 36 7.66 7.62 -10.85
N VAL A 37 7.68 7.45 -12.18
CA VAL A 37 8.72 6.72 -12.90
C VAL A 37 10.08 7.39 -12.75
N SER A 38 10.13 8.72 -12.92
CA SER A 38 11.35 9.51 -12.74
C SER A 38 11.90 9.38 -11.31
N SER A 39 11.04 9.48 -10.30
CA SER A 39 11.41 9.32 -8.88
C SER A 39 11.94 7.92 -8.58
N ALA A 40 11.26 6.88 -9.07
CA ALA A 40 11.68 5.49 -8.89
C ALA A 40 13.04 5.21 -9.56
N SER A 41 13.21 5.66 -10.81
CA SER A 41 14.47 5.50 -11.56
C SER A 41 15.64 6.20 -10.86
N LYS A 42 15.45 7.47 -10.47
CA LYS A 42 16.45 8.23 -9.72
C LYS A 42 16.84 7.52 -8.43
N THR A 43 15.86 7.12 -7.62
CA THR A 43 16.10 6.42 -6.35
C THR A 43 16.85 5.10 -6.56
N PHE A 44 16.48 4.34 -7.60
CA PHE A 44 17.17 3.11 -7.97
C PHE A 44 18.65 3.34 -8.24
N HIS A 45 18.97 4.30 -9.12
CA HIS A 45 20.34 4.56 -9.54
C HIS A 45 21.21 5.21 -8.45
N GLU A 46 20.64 6.11 -7.66
CA GLU A 46 21.39 6.88 -6.66
C GLU A 46 21.60 6.15 -5.33
N THR A 47 20.58 5.43 -4.85
CA THR A 47 20.60 4.92 -3.45
C THR A 47 20.17 3.47 -3.30
N TRP A 48 19.12 3.02 -3.97
CA TRP A 48 18.54 1.71 -3.70
C TRP A 48 19.41 0.57 -4.25
N ARG A 49 19.98 0.70 -5.46
CA ARG A 49 20.80 -0.37 -6.05
C ARG A 49 22.07 -0.68 -5.25
N SER A 50 22.62 0.33 -4.57
CA SER A 50 23.85 0.23 -3.76
C SER A 50 23.58 -0.05 -2.29
N SER A 51 22.31 -0.14 -1.87
CA SER A 51 21.94 -0.46 -0.49
C SER A 51 22.38 -1.87 -0.09
N LEU A 52 22.74 -2.04 1.17
CA LEU A 52 23.15 -3.34 1.71
C LEU A 52 21.93 -4.25 1.84
N SER A 53 22.10 -5.55 1.56
CA SER A 53 21.03 -6.54 1.74
C SER A 53 20.41 -6.51 3.15
N ARG A 54 21.23 -6.29 4.19
CA ARG A 54 20.76 -6.12 5.58
C ARG A 54 19.82 -4.93 5.75
N GLN A 55 20.07 -3.81 5.05
CA GLN A 55 19.20 -2.64 5.12
C GLN A 55 17.84 -2.94 4.47
N ARG A 56 17.84 -3.54 3.29
CA ARG A 56 16.60 -3.93 2.58
C ARG A 56 15.77 -4.92 3.39
N ARG A 57 16.41 -5.94 3.97
CA ARG A 57 15.80 -6.88 4.92
C ARG A 57 15.14 -6.15 6.09
N ASN A 58 15.88 -5.26 6.74
CA ASN A 58 15.35 -4.51 7.89
C ASN A 58 14.14 -3.65 7.50
N MET A 59 14.14 -3.07 6.29
CA MET A 59 12.99 -2.30 5.79
C MET A 59 11.77 -3.19 5.53
N LEU A 60 11.93 -4.37 4.92
CA LEU A 60 10.82 -5.31 4.69
C LEU A 60 10.25 -5.88 6.00
N ASN A 61 11.10 -6.22 6.97
CA ASN A 61 10.65 -6.64 8.29
C ASN A 61 9.90 -5.51 9.01
N ARG A 62 10.38 -4.27 8.90
CA ARG A 62 9.68 -3.11 9.47
C ARG A 62 8.33 -2.87 8.80
N LEU A 63 8.23 -3.08 7.49
CA LEU A 63 6.95 -3.02 6.78
C LEU A 63 5.99 -4.11 7.29
N ALA A 64 6.46 -5.34 7.49
CA ALA A 64 5.67 -6.42 8.06
C ALA A 64 5.11 -6.07 9.45
N GLU A 65 5.95 -5.52 10.35
CA GLU A 65 5.52 -5.03 11.68
C GLU A 65 4.49 -3.90 11.58
N LEU A 66 4.61 -3.01 10.59
CA LEU A 66 3.66 -1.92 10.37
C LEU A 66 2.30 -2.44 9.92
N ILE A 67 2.28 -3.40 8.99
CA ILE A 67 1.06 -4.05 8.49
C ILE A 67 0.38 -4.83 9.62
N GLU A 68 1.15 -5.63 10.38
CA GLU A 68 0.64 -6.45 11.50
C GLU A 68 -0.01 -5.58 12.59
N ARG A 69 0.57 -4.42 12.90
CA ARG A 69 -0.04 -3.46 13.83
C ARG A 69 -1.30 -2.78 13.28
N GLY A 70 -1.48 -2.78 11.97
CA GLY A 70 -2.59 -2.16 11.27
C GLY A 70 -3.72 -3.11 10.89
N VAL A 71 -3.70 -4.37 11.37
CA VAL A 71 -4.64 -5.43 10.94
C VAL A 71 -6.09 -4.98 11.00
N ASP A 72 -6.54 -4.40 12.11
CA ASP A 72 -7.94 -3.98 12.26
C ASP A 72 -8.35 -2.92 11.24
N VAL A 73 -7.47 -1.97 10.97
CA VAL A 73 -7.74 -0.88 10.01
C VAL A 73 -7.74 -1.42 8.59
N LEU A 74 -6.72 -2.18 8.20
CA LEU A 74 -6.59 -2.75 6.87
C LEU A 74 -7.75 -3.71 6.57
N ALA A 75 -8.10 -4.57 7.52
CA ALA A 75 -9.21 -5.50 7.36
C ALA A 75 -10.58 -4.82 7.29
N SER A 76 -10.76 -3.73 8.05
CA SER A 76 -11.98 -2.92 7.95
C SER A 76 -12.09 -2.24 6.59
N LEU A 77 -10.97 -1.70 6.06
CA LEU A 77 -10.93 -1.07 4.73
C LEU A 77 -11.25 -2.07 3.62
N GLU A 78 -10.61 -3.25 3.61
CA GLU A 78 -10.94 -4.29 2.63
C GLU A 78 -12.41 -4.71 2.72
N ALA A 79 -12.94 -4.85 3.94
CA ALA A 79 -14.33 -5.26 4.13
C ALA A 79 -15.34 -4.26 3.56
N VAL A 80 -15.09 -2.95 3.73
CA VAL A 80 -16.02 -1.92 3.24
C VAL A 80 -15.84 -1.61 1.76
N ASP A 81 -14.61 -1.65 1.24
CA ASP A 81 -14.27 -1.28 -0.14
C ASP A 81 -14.47 -2.43 -1.12
N VAL A 82 -14.00 -3.63 -0.76
CA VAL A 82 -14.08 -4.82 -1.62
C VAL A 82 -15.35 -5.64 -1.34
N GLY A 83 -15.92 -5.52 -0.14
CA GLY A 83 -17.06 -6.33 0.32
C GLY A 83 -16.65 -7.70 0.86
N ILE A 84 -15.37 -7.91 1.18
CA ILE A 84 -14.90 -9.17 1.76
C ILE A 84 -15.29 -9.29 3.24
N LEU A 85 -15.38 -10.52 3.76
CA LEU A 85 -15.64 -10.69 5.19
C LEU A 85 -14.45 -10.17 5.98
N TYR A 86 -14.71 -9.27 6.95
CA TYR A 86 -13.68 -8.77 7.87
C TYR A 86 -12.89 -9.90 8.52
N ARG A 87 -13.55 -11.02 8.87
CA ARG A 87 -12.89 -12.18 9.46
C ARG A 87 -11.89 -12.84 8.50
N ASP A 88 -12.20 -12.88 7.21
CA ASP A 88 -11.29 -13.47 6.22
C ASP A 88 -10.10 -12.53 5.98
N SER A 89 -10.34 -11.21 5.92
CA SER A 89 -9.26 -10.23 5.82
C SER A 89 -8.32 -10.21 7.02
N SER A 90 -8.87 -10.12 8.23
CA SER A 90 -8.07 -10.08 9.47
C SER A 90 -7.30 -11.37 9.75
N ASN A 91 -7.84 -12.54 9.38
CA ASN A 91 -7.21 -13.83 9.68
C ASN A 91 -6.45 -14.46 8.50
N MET A 92 -6.62 -13.97 7.27
CA MET A 92 -5.97 -14.52 6.09
C MET A 92 -5.24 -13.47 5.25
N PHE A 93 -5.93 -12.48 4.68
CA PHE A 93 -5.32 -11.58 3.68
C PHE A 93 -4.25 -10.65 4.28
N VAL A 94 -4.55 -9.99 5.40
CA VAL A 94 -3.54 -9.13 6.06
C VAL A 94 -2.37 -9.97 6.60
N PRO A 95 -2.58 -11.10 7.31
CA PRO A 95 -1.49 -11.98 7.69
C PRO A 95 -0.64 -12.49 6.51
N GLN A 96 -1.26 -12.79 5.37
CA GLN A 96 -0.53 -13.21 4.17
C GLN A 96 0.37 -12.10 3.62
N ALA A 97 -0.06 -10.83 3.68
CA ALA A 97 0.78 -9.69 3.31
C ALA A 97 1.99 -9.53 4.26
N VAL A 98 1.79 -9.74 5.57
CA VAL A 98 2.86 -9.75 6.57
C VAL A 98 3.89 -10.83 6.25
N GLU A 99 3.44 -12.07 6.04
CA GLU A 99 4.32 -13.21 5.75
C GLU A 99 5.02 -13.06 4.40
N THR A 100 4.36 -12.48 3.39
CA THR A 100 5.00 -12.16 2.11
C THR A 100 6.19 -11.21 2.31
N CYS A 101 6.02 -10.15 3.13
CA CYS A 101 7.10 -9.24 3.45
C CYS A 101 8.26 -9.94 4.18
N ARG A 102 7.95 -10.78 5.18
CA ARG A 102 8.95 -11.55 5.95
C ARG A 102 9.70 -12.56 5.07
N TYR A 103 8.99 -13.26 4.19
CA TYR A 103 9.58 -14.22 3.25
C TYR A 103 10.58 -13.55 2.30
N TYR A 104 10.22 -12.42 1.69
CA TYR A 104 11.12 -11.69 0.79
C TYR A 104 12.23 -10.92 1.51
N ALA A 105 12.14 -10.74 2.84
CA ALA A 105 13.19 -10.11 3.63
C ALA A 105 14.45 -10.98 3.72
N GLY A 106 14.34 -12.30 3.50
CA GLY A 106 15.47 -13.25 3.56
C GLY A 106 15.65 -13.89 4.93
#